data_AF-A0A954EIS0-F1
#
_entry.id   AF-A0A954EIS0-F1
#
_cell.length_a   1.000
_cell.length_b   1.000
_cell.length_c   1.000
_cell.angle_alpha   90.00
_cell.angle_beta   90.00
_cell.angle_gamma   90.00
#
_symmetry.space_group_name_H-M   'P 1'
#
loop_
_entity.id
_entity.type
_entity.pdbx_description
1 polymer ?
#
loop_
_entity_poly.entity_id
_entity_poly.type
_entity_poly.pdbx_seq_one_letter_code
_entity_poly.pdbx_strand_id
1 'polypeptide(L)'
;LECRSEDVEIRNILAAISDSPTWQCALAERALLRTLRAGCHAPVGVDCHWNDAGELHISGVVLDPLGTSMVQASRTILPPADLKTDPADLSWQQPFESLGQSIAEELLAAGATALIEG
;
A
#
# COMPACT_ATOMS: atom_id res chain seq x y z
N LEU A 1 -12.35 5.70 -7.61
CA LEU A 1 -12.95 6.12 -8.91
C LEU A 1 -12.01 5.67 -10.02
N GLU A 2 -12.55 5.28 -11.17
CA GLU A 2 -11.77 4.84 -12.33
C GLU A 2 -12.12 5.70 -13.54
N CYS A 3 -11.13 5.99 -14.38
CA CYS A 3 -11.29 6.70 -15.64
C CYS A 3 -10.29 6.18 -16.68
N ARG A 4 -10.43 6.63 -17.92
CA ARG A 4 -9.48 6.31 -18.98
C ARG A 4 -8.13 6.97 -18.71
N SER A 5 -7.05 6.25 -18.91
CA SER A 5 -5.69 6.74 -18.62
C SER A 5 -5.31 7.95 -19.49
N GLU A 6 -5.76 7.99 -20.74
CA GLU A 6 -5.50 9.10 -21.67
C GLU A 6 -6.39 10.35 -21.43
N ASP A 7 -7.43 10.25 -20.60
CA ASP A 7 -8.38 11.34 -20.38
C ASP A 7 -7.87 12.32 -19.33
N VAL A 8 -7.00 13.23 -19.78
CA VAL A 8 -6.37 14.27 -18.95
C VAL A 8 -7.41 15.15 -18.25
N GLU A 9 -8.53 15.45 -18.93
CA GLU A 9 -9.58 16.30 -18.38
C GLU A 9 -10.23 15.65 -17.16
N ILE A 10 -10.66 14.39 -17.30
CA ILE A 10 -11.26 13.65 -16.19
C ILE A 10 -10.24 13.43 -15.05
N ARG A 11 -8.98 13.12 -15.35
CA ARG A 11 -7.94 12.97 -14.32
C ARG A 11 -7.74 14.25 -13.50
N ASN A 12 -7.79 15.42 -14.14
CA ASN A 12 -7.69 16.71 -13.43
C ASN A 12 -8.89 16.95 -12.50
N ILE A 13 -10.11 16.59 -12.94
CA ILE A 13 -11.31 16.68 -12.10
C ILE A 13 -11.20 15.73 -10.90
N LEU A 14 -10.76 14.49 -11.14
CA LEU A 14 -10.58 13.50 -10.07
C LEU A 14 -9.48 13.91 -9.07
N ALA A 15 -8.41 14.55 -9.55
CA ALA A 15 -7.35 15.05 -8.68
C ALA A 15 -7.88 16.08 -7.67
N ALA A 16 -8.83 16.93 -8.08
CA ALA A 16 -9.42 17.96 -7.21
C ALA A 16 -10.25 17.39 -6.04
N ILE A 17 -10.76 16.16 -6.15
CA ILE A 17 -11.53 15.49 -5.11
C ILE A 17 -10.74 14.40 -4.37
N SER A 18 -9.47 14.21 -4.72
CA SER A 18 -8.62 13.19 -4.11
C SER A 18 -7.98 13.71 -2.84
N ASP A 19 -8.08 12.94 -1.77
CA ASP A 19 -7.33 13.20 -0.53
C ASP A 19 -5.93 12.59 -0.62
N SER A 20 -4.89 13.43 -0.55
CA SER A 20 -3.51 12.99 -0.76
C SER A 20 -3.02 12.01 0.31
N PRO A 21 -3.22 12.25 1.63
CA PRO A 21 -2.84 11.28 2.66
C PRO A 21 -3.46 9.90 2.44
N THR A 22 -4.77 9.85 2.17
CA THR A 22 -5.50 8.60 1.90
C THR A 22 -4.98 7.90 0.65
N TRP A 23 -4.70 8.66 -0.42
CA TRP A 23 -4.16 8.09 -1.64
C TRP A 23 -2.77 7.47 -1.43
N GLN A 24 -1.93 8.11 -0.63
CA GLN A 24 -0.59 7.62 -0.30
C GLN A 24 -0.65 6.31 0.52
N CYS A 25 -1.55 6.23 1.51
CA CYS A 25 -1.84 4.97 2.22
C CYS A 25 -2.29 3.88 1.25
N ALA A 26 -3.27 4.19 0.40
CA ALA A 26 -3.83 3.23 -0.56
C ALA A 26 -2.77 2.72 -1.56
N LEU A 27 -1.80 3.55 -1.97
CA LEU A 27 -0.68 3.10 -2.81
C LEU A 27 0.18 2.05 -2.09
N ALA A 28 0.53 2.29 -0.83
CA ALA A 28 1.33 1.36 -0.03
C ALA A 28 0.57 0.05 0.22
N GLU A 29 -0.69 0.12 0.62
CA GLU A 29 -1.55 -1.04 0.84
C GLU A 29 -1.70 -1.90 -0.43
N ARG A 30 -1.97 -1.26 -1.56
CA ARG A 30 -2.11 -1.96 -2.85
C ARG A 30 -0.81 -2.59 -3.32
N ALA A 31 0.33 -1.91 -3.12
CA ALA A 31 1.63 -2.46 -3.47
C ALA A 31 1.96 -3.71 -2.62
N LEU A 32 1.64 -3.69 -1.33
CA LEU A 32 1.75 -4.84 -0.44
C LEU A 32 0.90 -6.01 -0.96
N LEU A 33 -0.41 -5.80 -1.13
CA LEU A 33 -1.34 -6.85 -1.57
C LEU A 33 -0.96 -7.43 -2.95
N ARG A 34 -0.58 -6.57 -3.90
CA ARG A 34 -0.10 -6.97 -5.23
C ARG A 34 1.14 -7.86 -5.13
N THR A 35 2.08 -7.52 -4.25
CA THR A 35 3.34 -8.25 -4.08
C THR A 35 3.13 -9.60 -3.40
N LEU A 36 2.23 -9.67 -2.41
CA LEU A 36 1.81 -10.95 -1.81
C LEU A 36 1.06 -11.87 -2.77
N ARG A 37 0.59 -11.35 -3.92
CA ARG A 37 -0.33 -12.05 -4.83
C ARG A 37 -1.58 -12.56 -4.11
N ALA A 38 -1.99 -11.85 -3.07
CA ALA A 38 -3.16 -12.17 -2.26
C ALA A 38 -4.43 -12.03 -3.12
N GLY A 39 -5.19 -13.12 -3.26
CA GLY A 39 -6.52 -13.08 -3.88
C GLY A 39 -7.54 -12.40 -2.96
N CYS A 40 -8.75 -12.14 -3.48
CA CYS A 40 -9.83 -11.50 -2.71
C CYS A 40 -10.28 -12.26 -1.46
N HIS A 41 -9.95 -13.54 -1.35
CA HIS A 41 -10.27 -14.40 -0.21
C HIS A 41 -9.06 -14.76 0.65
N ALA A 42 -7.87 -14.21 0.35
CA ALA A 42 -6.69 -14.49 1.15
C ALA A 42 -6.84 -13.86 2.55
N PRO A 43 -6.44 -14.56 3.63
CA PRO A 43 -6.52 -14.08 5.02
C PRO A 43 -5.43 -13.04 5.32
N VAL A 44 -5.51 -11.89 4.65
CA VAL A 44 -4.54 -10.79 4.73
C VAL A 44 -5.20 -9.54 5.27
N GLY A 45 -4.52 -8.86 6.18
CA GLY A 45 -4.89 -7.54 6.69
C GLY A 45 -3.79 -6.52 6.45
N VAL A 46 -4.17 -5.27 6.17
CA VAL A 46 -3.23 -4.14 6.09
C VAL A 46 -3.85 -2.94 6.80
N ASP A 47 -3.03 -2.22 7.57
CA ASP A 47 -3.35 -0.91 8.15
C ASP A 47 -2.27 0.07 7.72
N CYS A 48 -2.66 1.27 7.26
CA CYS A 48 -1.72 2.31 6.87
C CYS A 48 -2.25 3.69 7.25
N HIS A 49 -1.44 4.47 7.98
CA HIS A 49 -1.84 5.77 8.49
C HIS A 49 -0.67 6.73 8.66
N TRP A 50 -0.96 8.02 8.54
CA TRP A 50 -0.04 9.10 8.88
C TRP A 50 -0.09 9.40 10.38
N ASN A 51 1.06 9.69 10.98
CA ASN A 51 1.14 10.15 12.37
C ASN A 51 1.37 11.67 12.47
N ASP A 52 1.29 12.22 13.69
CA ASP A 52 1.47 13.65 13.95
C ASP A 52 2.88 14.17 13.64
N ALA A 53 3.87 13.28 13.51
CA ALA A 53 5.23 13.63 13.12
C ALA A 53 5.40 13.74 11.59
N GLY A 54 4.34 13.51 10.81
CA GLY A 54 4.39 13.51 9.35
C GLY A 54 5.07 12.27 8.79
N GLU A 55 5.01 11.15 9.51
CA GLU A 55 5.53 9.86 9.05
C GLU A 55 4.37 8.96 8.62
N LEU A 56 4.62 8.13 7.61
CA LEU A 56 3.67 7.11 7.17
C LEU A 56 4.03 5.77 7.81
N HIS A 57 3.10 5.22 8.58
CA HIS A 57 3.17 3.88 9.13
C HIS A 57 2.35 2.90 8.26
N ILE A 58 2.88 1.70 8.06
CA ILE A 58 2.14 0.57 7.48
C ILE A 58 2.40 -0.70 8.31
N SER A 59 1.36 -1.51 8.49
CA SER A 59 1.43 -2.84 9.10
C SER A 59 0.65 -3.83 8.22
N GLY A 60 1.27 -4.96 7.89
CA GLY A 60 0.64 -6.06 7.16
C GLY A 60 0.67 -7.34 7.98
N VAL A 61 -0.40 -8.13 7.89
CA VAL A 61 -0.54 -9.44 8.55
C VAL A 61 -1.07 -10.47 7.56
N VAL A 62 -0.56 -11.70 7.66
CA VAL A 62 -1.06 -12.87 6.94
C VAL A 62 -1.33 -13.96 7.97
N LEU A 63 -2.54 -14.52 7.96
CA LEU A 63 -2.97 -15.57 8.89
C LEU A 63 -3.19 -16.88 8.13
N ASP A 64 -3.27 -18.01 8.83
CA ASP A 64 -3.92 -19.20 8.27
C ASP A 64 -5.46 -19.01 8.23
N PRO A 65 -6.20 -19.84 7.46
CA PRO A 65 -7.67 -19.73 7.37
C PRO A 65 -8.43 -19.90 8.69
N LEU A 66 -7.79 -20.49 9.71
CA LEU A 66 -8.38 -20.71 11.04
C LEU A 66 -8.01 -19.61 12.04
N GLY A 67 -7.12 -18.68 11.67
CA GLY A 67 -6.56 -17.67 12.56
C GLY A 67 -5.63 -18.22 13.65
N THR A 68 -5.10 -19.43 13.50
CA THR A 68 -4.27 -20.09 14.55
C THR A 68 -2.78 -19.76 14.46
N SER A 69 -2.33 -19.39 13.28
CA SER A 69 -0.96 -18.93 13.01
C SER A 69 -0.98 -17.66 12.16
N MET A 70 0.03 -16.82 12.34
CA MET A 70 0.17 -15.58 11.60
C MET A 70 1.63 -15.15 11.46
N VAL A 71 1.90 -14.34 10.43
CA VAL A 71 3.11 -13.53 10.29
C VAL A 71 2.70 -12.08 10.12
N GLN A 72 3.45 -11.17 10.74
CA GLN A 72 3.19 -9.74 10.70
C GLN A 72 4.49 -8.97 10.53
N ALA A 73 4.45 -7.87 9.77
CA ALA A 73 5.55 -6.94 9.59
C ALA A 73 5.00 -5.51 9.55
N SER A 74 5.79 -4.55 10.02
CA SER A 74 5.42 -3.14 10.00
C SER A 74 6.63 -2.24 9.78
N ARG A 75 6.39 -1.06 9.25
CA ARG A 75 7.44 -0.08 8.96
C ARG A 75 6.87 1.33 8.98
N THR A 76 7.71 2.27 9.39
CA THR A 76 7.43 3.69 9.35
C THR A 76 8.49 4.37 8.48
N ILE A 77 8.07 5.29 7.62
CA ILE A 77 8.97 6.13 6.83
C ILE A 77 8.61 7.60 7.00
N LEU A 78 9.61 8.46 6.86
CA LEU A 78 9.41 9.88 6.60
C LEU A 78 9.58 10.10 5.09
N PRO A 79 8.51 10.43 4.33
CA PRO A 79 8.63 10.71 2.91
C PRO A 79 9.44 11.99 2.63
N PRO A 80 9.91 12.19 1.38
CA PRO A 80 10.68 13.38 1.02
C PRO A 80 9.93 14.68 1.38
N ALA A 81 10.62 15.62 2.03
CA ALA A 81 10.01 16.88 2.48
C ALA A 81 9.53 17.77 1.31
N ASP A 82 10.06 17.55 0.12
CA ASP A 82 9.75 18.27 -1.12
C ASP A 82 8.80 17.49 -2.05
N LEU A 83 8.13 16.46 -1.54
CA LEU A 83 7.16 15.67 -2.30
C LEU A 83 6.08 16.58 -2.91
N LYS A 84 5.94 16.52 -4.24
CA LYS A 84 4.90 17.19 -4.99
C LYS A 84 4.12 16.16 -5.80
N THR A 85 2.81 16.15 -5.63
CA THR A 85 1.92 15.35 -6.48
C THR A 85 1.72 16.08 -7.81
N ASP A 86 1.94 15.35 -8.91
CA ASP A 86 1.71 15.85 -10.26
C ASP A 86 0.87 14.80 -11.03
N PRO A 87 -0.28 15.16 -11.62
CA PRO A 87 -1.02 14.26 -12.50
C PRO A 87 -0.26 13.87 -13.77
N ALA A 88 0.75 14.63 -14.20
CA ALA A 88 1.58 14.35 -15.36
C ALA A 88 2.85 13.55 -15.04
N ASP A 89 3.33 13.61 -13.80
CA ASP A 89 4.48 12.82 -13.32
C ASP A 89 4.07 11.99 -12.10
N LEU A 90 4.01 10.66 -12.26
CA LEU A 90 3.62 9.74 -11.18
C LEU A 90 4.80 9.27 -10.32
N SER A 91 6.01 9.81 -10.52
CA SER A 91 7.21 9.40 -9.78
C SER A 91 7.08 9.56 -8.26
N TRP A 92 6.26 10.52 -7.80
CA TRP A 92 5.96 10.75 -6.39
C TRP A 92 5.29 9.54 -5.70
N GLN A 93 4.76 8.57 -6.45
CA GLN A 93 4.14 7.36 -5.91
C GLN A 93 5.17 6.35 -5.40
N GLN A 94 6.40 6.39 -5.93
CA GLN A 94 7.42 5.37 -5.73
C GLN A 94 7.78 5.10 -4.26
N PRO A 95 7.93 6.11 -3.37
CA PRO A 95 8.24 5.85 -1.97
C PRO A 95 7.17 5.01 -1.26
N PHE A 96 5.89 5.25 -1.59
CA PHE A 96 4.74 4.56 -1.00
C PHE A 96 4.59 3.14 -1.54
N GLU A 97 4.75 2.97 -2.86
CA GLU A 97 4.76 1.64 -3.46
C GLU A 97 5.91 0.78 -2.92
N SER A 98 7.12 1.36 -2.80
CA SER A 98 8.30 0.65 -2.29
C SER A 98 8.14 0.27 -0.82
N LEU A 99 7.49 1.13 -0.02
CA LEU A 99 7.15 0.81 1.35
C LEU A 99 6.26 -0.44 1.43
N GLY A 100 5.15 -0.46 0.69
CA GLY A 100 4.25 -1.61 0.64
C GLY A 100 4.92 -2.89 0.15
N GLN A 101 5.73 -2.78 -0.91
CA GLN A 101 6.50 -3.90 -1.43
C GLN A 101 7.48 -4.47 -0.38
N SER A 102 8.16 -3.61 0.37
CA SER A 102 9.11 -4.06 1.40
C SER A 102 8.44 -4.85 2.53
N ILE A 103 7.22 -4.48 2.93
CA ILE A 103 6.44 -5.24 3.91
C ILE A 103 6.05 -6.61 3.36
N ALA A 104 5.59 -6.67 2.11
CA ALA A 104 5.23 -7.94 1.49
C ALA A 104 6.44 -8.89 1.37
N GLU A 105 7.61 -8.38 0.98
CA GLU A 105 8.85 -9.15 0.93
C GLU A 105 9.25 -9.71 2.31
N GLU A 106 9.09 -8.90 3.36
CA GLU A 106 9.35 -9.32 4.74
C GLU A 106 8.37 -10.42 5.21
N LEU A 107 7.08 -10.28 4.90
CA LEU A 107 6.06 -11.29 5.18
C LEU A 107 6.34 -12.61 4.44
N LEU A 108 6.72 -12.53 3.16
CA LEU A 108 7.09 -13.70 2.36
C LEU A 108 8.33 -14.41 2.93
N ALA A 109 9.35 -13.65 3.32
CA ALA A 109 10.54 -14.19 3.98
C ALA A 109 10.21 -14.84 5.35
N ALA A 110 9.18 -14.36 6.04
CA ALA A 110 8.67 -14.94 7.28
C ALA A 110 7.78 -16.17 7.07
N GLY A 111 7.46 -16.55 5.82
CA GLY A 111 6.68 -17.75 5.49
C GLY A 111 5.23 -17.52 5.12
N ALA A 112 4.82 -16.28 4.80
CA ALA A 112 3.45 -15.95 4.42
C ALA A 112 2.87 -16.83 3.30
N THR A 113 3.70 -17.29 2.34
CA THR A 113 3.26 -18.16 1.24
C THR A 113 2.52 -19.40 1.73
N ALA A 114 3.04 -20.06 2.77
CA ALA A 114 2.43 -21.28 3.31
C ALA A 114 1.07 -21.01 3.97
N LEU A 115 0.84 -19.80 4.46
CA LEU A 115 -0.42 -19.39 5.08
C LEU A 115 -1.47 -18.97 4.05
N ILE A 116 -1.03 -18.45 2.90
CA ILE A 116 -1.91 -18.02 1.79
C ILE A 116 -2.40 -19.22 0.97
N GLU A 117 -1.55 -20.24 0.77
CA GLU A 117 -1.85 -21.42 -0.07
C GLU A 117 -2.53 -22.57 0.68
N GLY A 118 -2.50 -22.55 2.02
CA GLY A 118 -3.08 -23.59 2.89
C GLY A 118 -4.59 -23.43 3.05
#